data_AF-A0AA91GNY2-F1
#
_entry.id   AF-A0AA91GNY2-F1
#
_cell.length_a   1.000
_cell.length_b   1.000
_cell.length_c   1.000
_cell.angle_alpha   90.00
_cell.angle_beta   90.00
_cell.angle_gamma   90.00
#
_symmetry.space_group_name_H-M   'P 1'
#
loop_
_entity.id
_entity.type
_entity.pdbx_description
1 polymer ?
#
loop_
_entity_poly.entity_id
_entity_poly.type
_entity_poly.pdbx_seq_one_letter_code
_entity_poly.pdbx_strand_id
1 'polypeptide(L)'
;MVTSKFDDTLAAIELNVARKLNWDYNQFKDCFSFTVNKEAIEIAPKKDKLKESELQTLKQALLDYGFQYKKTVNDFILVFEQDVELK
;
A
#
# COMPACT_ATOMS: atom_id res chain seq x y z
N MET A 1 7.36 -4.26 -20.57
CA MET A 1 7.77 -5.18 -19.47
C MET A 1 7.88 -4.41 -18.13
N VAL A 2 6.85 -3.63 -17.76
CA VAL A 2 6.85 -2.77 -16.55
C VAL A 2 5.91 -3.30 -15.46
N THR A 3 4.86 -4.04 -15.84
CA THR A 3 3.85 -4.56 -14.91
C THR A 3 4.39 -5.60 -13.92
N SER A 4 5.33 -6.45 -14.32
CA SER A 4 5.89 -7.48 -13.44
C SER A 4 6.63 -6.90 -12.22
N LYS A 5 7.27 -5.73 -12.34
CA LYS A 5 7.98 -5.12 -11.20
C LYS A 5 7.03 -4.56 -10.15
N PHE A 6 5.87 -4.07 -10.56
CA PHE A 6 4.90 -3.43 -9.67
C PHE A 6 4.20 -4.46 -8.78
N ASP A 7 3.82 -5.61 -9.32
CA ASP A 7 3.24 -6.72 -8.54
C ASP A 7 4.23 -7.26 -7.51
N ASP A 8 5.50 -7.49 -7.89
CA ASP A 8 6.55 -7.90 -6.96
C ASP A 8 6.81 -6.85 -5.87
N THR A 9 6.80 -5.58 -6.25
CA THR A 9 7.02 -4.45 -5.32
C THR A 9 5.87 -4.34 -4.32
N LEU A 10 4.63 -4.43 -4.81
CA LEU A 10 3.45 -4.45 -3.96
C LEU A 10 3.52 -5.65 -3.01
N ALA A 11 3.74 -6.86 -3.50
CA ALA A 11 3.83 -8.06 -2.67
C ALA A 11 4.89 -7.93 -1.56
N ALA A 12 6.04 -7.30 -1.86
CA ALA A 12 7.08 -7.02 -0.87
C ALA A 12 6.62 -6.02 0.20
N ILE A 13 5.90 -4.95 -0.19
CA ILE A 13 5.29 -3.99 0.74
C ILE A 13 4.24 -4.69 1.61
N GLU A 14 3.35 -5.47 1.00
CA GLU A 14 2.31 -6.23 1.72
C GLU A 14 2.93 -7.17 2.76
N LEU A 15 3.95 -7.93 2.39
CA LEU A 15 4.66 -8.85 3.29
C LEU A 15 5.39 -8.10 4.41
N ASN A 16 6.06 -6.99 4.11
CA ASN A 16 6.76 -6.19 5.10
C ASN A 16 5.79 -5.61 6.13
N VAL A 17 4.66 -5.07 5.67
CA VAL A 17 3.64 -4.49 6.54
C VAL A 17 2.95 -5.59 7.35
N ALA A 18 2.52 -6.68 6.73
CA ALA A 18 1.93 -7.81 7.44
C ALA A 18 2.87 -8.33 8.55
N ARG A 19 4.18 -8.41 8.25
CA ARG A 19 5.20 -8.80 9.23
C ARG A 19 5.36 -7.79 10.36
N LYS A 20 5.36 -6.48 10.06
CA LYS A 20 5.44 -5.42 11.09
C LYS A 20 4.21 -5.36 11.98
N LEU A 21 3.04 -5.63 11.41
CA LEU A 21 1.76 -5.66 12.14
C LEU A 21 1.52 -7.01 12.84
N ASN A 22 2.39 -7.99 12.62
CA ASN A 22 2.24 -9.36 13.10
C ASN A 22 0.88 -9.96 12.71
N TRP A 23 0.47 -9.70 11.45
CA TRP A 23 -0.78 -10.13 10.85
C TRP A 23 -0.55 -11.24 9.84
N ASP A 24 -1.50 -12.16 9.75
CA ASP A 24 -1.55 -13.10 8.64
C ASP A 24 -1.83 -12.38 7.32
N TYR A 25 -1.25 -12.87 6.22
CA TYR A 25 -1.46 -12.29 4.89
C TYR A 25 -2.95 -12.20 4.52
N ASN A 26 -3.75 -13.18 4.95
CA ASN A 26 -5.20 -13.18 4.78
C ASN A 26 -5.90 -12.08 5.58
N GLN A 27 -5.47 -11.81 6.82
CA GLN A 27 -6.02 -10.71 7.62
C GLN A 27 -5.65 -9.37 7.03
N PHE A 28 -4.41 -9.24 6.54
CA PHE A 28 -3.93 -8.05 5.87
C PHE A 28 -4.73 -7.74 4.60
N LYS A 29 -4.93 -8.72 3.71
CA LYS A 29 -5.78 -8.59 2.51
C LYS A 29 -7.26 -8.34 2.82
N ASP A 30 -7.77 -8.83 3.95
CA ASP A 30 -9.13 -8.51 4.39
C ASP A 30 -9.26 -7.05 4.88
N CYS A 31 -8.23 -6.53 5.56
CA CYS A 31 -8.20 -5.16 6.07
C CYS A 31 -7.83 -4.11 5.02
N PHE A 32 -6.96 -4.44 4.07
CA PHE A 32 -6.49 -3.53 3.03
C PHE A 32 -6.73 -4.14 1.65
N SER A 33 -7.52 -3.46 0.83
CA SER A 33 -7.67 -3.84 -0.57
C SER A 33 -6.74 -2.98 -1.43
N PHE A 34 -5.79 -3.63 -2.10
CA PHE A 34 -4.84 -2.98 -3.00
C PHE A 34 -5.32 -3.14 -4.43
N THR A 35 -5.36 -2.04 -5.16
CA THR A 35 -5.62 -2.00 -6.59
C THR A 35 -4.44 -1.31 -7.27
N VAL A 36 -3.73 -2.05 -8.12
CA VAL A 36 -2.63 -1.48 -8.89
C VAL A 36 -3.21 -0.95 -10.20
N ASN A 37 -3.07 0.34 -10.41
CA ASN A 37 -3.27 1.01 -11.69
C ASN A 37 -1.91 1.24 -12.37
N LYS A 38 -1.92 1.61 -13.66
CA LYS A 38 -0.72 1.68 -14.51
C LYS A 38 0.49 2.40 -13.89
N GLU A 39 0.26 3.38 -13.01
CA GLU A 39 1.31 4.21 -12.38
C GLU A 39 1.03 4.48 -10.87
N ALA A 40 -0.03 3.89 -10.30
CA ALA A 40 -0.50 4.20 -8.96
C ALA A 40 -1.00 2.96 -8.22
N ILE A 41 -0.80 2.91 -6.91
CA ILE A 41 -1.39 1.94 -5.99
C ILE A 41 -2.52 2.63 -5.24
N GLU A 42 -3.72 2.14 -5.44
CA GLU A 42 -4.88 2.53 -4.66
C GLU A 42 -5.09 1.55 -3.52
N ILE A 43 -5.22 2.08 -2.31
CA ILE A 43 -5.37 1.26 -1.11
C ILE A 43 -6.65 1.68 -0.42
N ALA A 44 -7.58 0.72 -0.32
CA ALA A 44 -8.81 0.88 0.43
C ALA A 44 -8.67 0.18 1.80
N PRO A 45 -8.26 0.91 2.85
CA PRO A 45 -8.35 0.44 4.22
C PRO A 45 -9.82 0.29 4.66
N LYS A 46 -10.19 -0.86 5.20
CA LYS A 46 -11.43 -1.02 5.97
C LYS A 46 -11.27 -0.33 7.32
N LYS A 47 -11.61 0.96 7.38
CA LYS A 47 -11.46 1.82 8.58
C LYS A 47 -12.06 1.21 9.86
N ASP A 48 -13.11 0.40 9.76
CA ASP A 48 -13.72 -0.30 10.90
C ASP A 48 -12.79 -1.28 11.63
N LYS A 49 -11.76 -1.81 10.95
CA LYS A 49 -10.85 -2.82 11.51
C LYS A 49 -9.43 -2.31 11.72
N LEU A 50 -9.14 -1.09 11.30
CA LEU A 50 -7.78 -0.57 11.23
C LEU A 50 -7.50 0.50 12.29
N LYS A 51 -6.42 0.30 13.03
CA LYS A 51 -5.85 1.32 13.92
C LYS A 51 -5.05 2.33 13.12
N GLU A 52 -4.99 3.56 13.63
CA GLU A 52 -4.21 4.62 13.00
C GLU A 52 -2.72 4.25 12.87
N SER A 53 -2.17 3.51 13.84
CA SER A 53 -0.81 2.98 13.83
C SER A 53 -0.54 2.00 12.68
N GLU A 54 -1.55 1.21 12.30
CA GLU A 54 -1.46 0.24 11.21
C GLU A 54 -1.42 0.96 9.87
N LEU A 55 -2.27 1.98 9.73
CA LEU A 55 -2.28 2.87 8.58
C LEU A 55 -0.94 3.62 8.42
N GLN A 56 -0.36 4.08 9.53
CA GLN A 56 0.96 4.73 9.51
C GLN A 56 2.08 3.77 9.10
N THR A 57 2.04 2.52 9.58
CA THR A 57 3.03 1.49 9.22
C THR A 57 3.00 1.20 7.73
N LEU A 58 1.80 1.09 7.15
CA LEU A 58 1.61 0.93 5.71
C LEU A 58 2.13 2.14 4.92
N LYS A 59 1.78 3.36 5.32
CA LYS A 59 2.26 4.60 4.68
C LYS A 59 3.79 4.69 4.67
N GLN A 60 4.42 4.35 5.78
CA GLN A 60 5.88 4.33 5.90
C GLN A 60 6.51 3.27 4.98
N ALA A 61 5.92 2.07 4.91
CA ALA A 61 6.40 1.02 4.00
C ALA A 61 6.26 1.44 2.54
N LEU A 62 5.16 2.07 2.14
CA LEU A 62 5.00 2.61 0.79
C LEU A 62 6.08 3.65 0.48
N LEU A 63 6.32 4.59 1.41
CA LEU A 63 7.35 5.62 1.26
C LEU A 63 8.75 5.03 1.08
N ASP A 64 9.10 4.00 1.86
CA ASP A 64 10.40 3.31 1.81
C ASP A 64 10.66 2.66 0.43
N TYR A 65 9.60 2.24 -0.24
CA TYR A 65 9.63 1.67 -1.59
C TYR A 65 9.47 2.72 -2.71
N GLY A 66 9.46 4.01 -2.37
CA GLY A 66 9.35 5.11 -3.33
C GLY A 66 7.92 5.46 -3.76
N PHE A 67 6.91 5.03 -3.00
CA PHE A 67 5.52 5.43 -3.22
C PHE A 67 5.15 6.61 -2.34
N GLN A 68 4.77 7.72 -2.97
CA GLN A 68 4.25 8.89 -2.26
C GLN A 68 2.73 8.95 -2.31
N TYR A 69 2.14 9.29 -1.17
CA TYR A 69 0.71 9.57 -1.09
C TYR A 69 0.38 10.77 -1.97
N LYS A 70 -0.51 10.56 -2.94
CA LYS A 70 -0.93 11.60 -3.88
C LYS A 70 -2.22 12.28 -3.44
N LYS A 71 -3.26 11.48 -3.21
CA LYS A 71 -4.61 11.94 -2.89
C LYS A 71 -5.45 10.84 -2.28
N THR A 72 -6.55 11.22 -1.63
CA THR A 72 -7.59 10.28 -1.20
C THR A 72 -8.78 10.42 -2.13
N VAL A 73 -9.25 9.31 -2.69
CA VAL A 73 -10.45 9.22 -3.52
C VAL A 73 -11.59 8.63 -2.69
N ASN A 74 -12.80 9.19 -2.85
CA ASN A 74 -14.00 8.76 -2.13
C ASN A 74 -13.84 8.76 -0.59
N ASP A 75 -12.95 9.57 -0.02
CA ASP A 75 -12.68 9.67 1.43
C ASP A 75 -12.15 8.39 2.12
N PHE A 76 -12.05 7.27 1.39
CA PHE A 76 -11.61 5.98 1.91
C PHE A 76 -10.45 5.37 1.14
N ILE A 77 -10.24 5.71 -0.14
CA ILE A 77 -9.22 5.10 -0.98
C ILE A 77 -8.00 6.01 -1.02
N LEU A 78 -6.89 5.55 -0.47
CA LEU A 78 -5.61 6.26 -0.49
C LEU A 78 -4.88 5.92 -1.80
N VAL A 79 -4.61 6.93 -2.62
CA VAL A 79 -3.87 6.76 -3.88
C VAL A 79 -2.42 7.14 -3.65
N PHE A 80 -1.53 6.20 -3.94
CA PHE A 80 -0.09 6.38 -3.89
C PHE A 80 0.47 6.24 -5.30
N GLU A 81 1.33 7.14 -5.71
CA GLU A 81 2.02 7.06 -7.00
C GLU A 81 3.49 6.72 -6.74
N GLN A 82 4.08 5.91 -7.62
CA GLN A 82 5.51 5.64 -7.55
C GLN A 82 6.23 6.85 -8.13
N ASP A 83 6.65 7.76 -7.27
CA ASP A 83 7.49 8.90 -7.68
C ASP A 83 8.93 8.40 -7.72
N VAL A 84 9.25 7.65 -8.78
CA VAL A 84 10.64 7.30 -9.08
C VAL A 84 11.29 8.55 -9.65
N GLU A 85 11.69 9.49 -8.80
CA GLU A 85 12.77 10.43 -9.16
C GLU A 85 14.05 9.58 -9.34
N LEU A 86 14.14 8.89 -10.48
CA LEU A 86 15.38 8.45 -11.08
C LEU A 86 16.14 9.72 -11.46
N LYS A 87 16.98 10.21 -10.55
CA LYS A 87 17.97 11.22 -10.87
C LYS A 87 19.36 10.60 -10.89
#